data_AF-A0A2A5IDT8-F1
#
_entry.id   AF-A0A2A5IDT8-F1
#
_cell.length_a   1.000
_cell.length_b   1.000
_cell.length_c   1.000
_cell.angle_alpha   90.00
_cell.angle_beta   90.00
_cell.angle_gamma   90.00
#
_symmetry.space_group_name_H-M   'P 1'
#
loop_
_entity.id
_entity.type
_entity.pdbx_description
1 polymer ?
#
loop_
_entity_poly.entity_id
_entity_poly.type
_entity_poly.pdbx_seq_one_letter_code
_entity_poly.pdbx_strand_id
1 'polypeptide(L)'
;MFELKTYRAELLNVANKHFEVPKHAKIFSVKNYNLEDAIRDVDNYLYKHNVIGYDEDFTDFDYNTDLTRCEVVFRDADAGQELLYKLEEI
;
A
#
# COMPACT_ATOMS: atom_id res chain seq x y z
N MET A 1 -6.26 -15.74 20.70
CA MET A 1 -7.38 -15.39 19.79
C MET A 1 -7.05 -14.02 19.25
N PHE A 2 -6.80 -13.87 17.94
CA PHE A 2 -6.51 -12.56 17.34
C PHE A 2 -7.81 -11.85 16.99
N GLU A 3 -7.90 -10.57 17.34
CA GLU A 3 -9.04 -9.73 17.00
C GLU A 3 -8.91 -9.24 15.56
N LEU A 4 -10.02 -9.25 14.83
CA LEU A 4 -10.06 -8.73 13.47
C LEU A 4 -10.06 -7.19 13.52
N LYS A 5 -9.08 -6.56 12.88
CA LYS A 5 -8.91 -5.11 12.85
C LYS A 5 -9.25 -4.56 11.46
N THR A 6 -9.69 -3.30 11.41
CA THR A 6 -9.89 -2.58 10.14
C THR A 6 -8.77 -1.59 9.96
N TYR A 7 -8.19 -1.56 8.75
CA TYR A 7 -7.16 -0.61 8.38
C TYR A 7 -7.63 0.21 7.20
N ARG A 8 -7.43 1.53 7.25
CA ARG A 8 -7.65 2.44 6.13
C ARG A 8 -6.33 2.69 5.42
N ALA A 9 -6.29 2.34 4.14
CA ALA A 9 -5.20 2.67 3.23
C ALA A 9 -5.51 3.99 2.51
N GLU A 10 -4.53 4.89 2.48
CA GLU A 10 -4.58 6.17 1.78
C GLU A 10 -3.35 6.31 0.89
N LEU A 11 -3.55 6.35 -0.44
CA LEU A 11 -2.50 6.62 -1.40
C LEU A 11 -2.12 8.10 -1.33
N LEU A 12 -0.89 8.39 -0.92
CA LEU A 12 -0.37 9.75 -0.75
C LEU A 12 0.35 10.23 -2.01
N ASN A 13 1.10 9.36 -2.68
CA ASN A 13 1.84 9.70 -3.89
C ASN A 13 1.92 8.52 -4.86
N VAL A 14 1.82 8.81 -6.16
CA VAL A 14 2.16 7.90 -7.26
C VAL A 14 2.92 8.72 -8.30
N ALA A 15 4.23 8.52 -8.39
CA ALA A 15 5.11 9.34 -9.23
C ALA A 15 4.98 9.04 -10.74
N ASN A 16 4.37 7.92 -11.13
CA ASN A 16 4.20 7.56 -12.53
C ASN A 16 2.96 8.24 -13.16
N LYS A 17 3.18 9.27 -13.98
CA LYS A 17 2.13 10.04 -14.68
C LYS A 17 1.34 9.24 -15.71
N HIS A 18 1.81 8.06 -16.10
CA HIS A 18 1.10 7.18 -17.03
C HIS A 18 0.07 6.27 -16.35
N PHE A 19 0.08 6.20 -15.01
CA PHE A 19 -0.88 5.44 -14.23
C PHE A 19 -1.94 6.36 -13.64
N GLU A 20 -3.13 6.33 -14.23
CA GLU A 20 -4.28 7.03 -13.68
C GLU A 20 -4.89 6.20 -12.54
N VAL A 21 -4.59 6.59 -11.31
CA VAL A 21 -5.11 5.91 -10.11
C VAL A 21 -6.63 6.08 -10.03
N PRO A 22 -7.42 4.98 -10.05
CA PRO A 22 -8.85 5.06 -9.91
C PRO A 22 -9.25 5.75 -8.59
N LYS A 23 -10.27 6.61 -8.60
CA LYS A 23 -10.69 7.35 -7.39
C LYS A 23 -10.97 6.44 -6.19
N HIS A 24 -11.53 5.26 -6.44
CA HIS A 24 -11.84 4.26 -5.40
C HIS A 24 -10.60 3.55 -4.86
N ALA A 25 -9.48 3.59 -5.58
CA ALA A 25 -8.21 3.05 -5.13
C ALA A 25 -7.39 4.05 -4.32
N LYS A 26 -7.76 5.35 -4.33
CA LYS A 26 -7.07 6.38 -3.55
C LYS A 26 -7.21 6.20 -2.03
N ILE A 27 -8.39 5.77 -1.59
CA ILE A 27 -8.68 5.52 -0.18
C ILE A 27 -9.59 4.31 -0.10
N PHE A 28 -9.18 3.28 0.64
CA PHE A 28 -9.97 2.06 0.83
C PHE A 28 -9.66 1.41 2.17
N SER A 29 -10.44 0.39 2.54
CA SER A 29 -10.26 -0.34 3.80
C SER A 29 -9.99 -1.82 3.55
N VAL A 30 -9.11 -2.39 4.37
CA VAL A 30 -8.84 -3.83 4.46
C VAL A 30 -9.10 -4.32 5.89
N LYS A 31 -9.45 -5.58 6.05
CA LYS A 31 -9.69 -6.19 7.38
C LYS A 31 -8.76 -7.35 7.58
N ASN A 32 -7.89 -7.25 8.58
CA ASN A 32 -6.88 -8.26 8.87
C ASN A 32 -6.56 -8.37 10.35
N TYR A 33 -5.89 -9.45 10.73
CA TYR A 33 -5.55 -9.73 12.13
C TYR A 33 -4.31 -8.96 12.61
N ASN A 34 -3.46 -8.52 11.68
CA ASN A 34 -2.25 -7.77 11.96
C ASN A 34 -1.94 -6.81 10.79
N LEU A 35 -0.96 -5.95 11.00
CA LEU A 35 -0.55 -4.92 10.06
C LEU A 35 0.15 -5.51 8.81
N GLU A 36 0.93 -6.58 8.97
CA GLU A 36 1.66 -7.22 7.87
C GLU A 36 0.71 -7.83 6.82
N ASP A 37 -0.33 -8.53 7.29
CA ASP A 37 -1.38 -9.08 6.43
C ASP A 37 -2.22 -7.97 5.80
N ALA A 38 -2.46 -6.86 6.52
CA ALA A 38 -3.13 -5.69 5.98
C ALA A 38 -2.35 -5.03 4.84
N ILE A 39 -1.03 -4.91 4.98
CA ILE A 39 -0.12 -4.43 3.93
C ILE A 39 -0.22 -5.34 2.69
N ARG A 40 -0.12 -6.67 2.87
CA ARG A 40 -0.24 -7.62 1.76
C ARG A 40 -1.55 -7.50 1.01
N ASP A 41 -2.66 -7.29 1.73
CA ASP A 41 -3.96 -7.09 1.12
C ASP A 41 -4.07 -5.74 0.38
N VAL A 42 -3.43 -4.70 0.89
CA VAL A 42 -3.32 -3.39 0.21
C VAL A 42 -2.52 -3.53 -1.08
N ASP A 43 -1.36 -4.18 -1.06
CA ASP A 43 -0.52 -4.39 -2.23
C ASP A 43 -1.26 -5.21 -3.30
N ASN A 44 -1.92 -6.30 -2.88
CA ASN A 44 -2.77 -7.11 -3.76
C ASN A 44 -3.94 -6.29 -4.36
N TYR A 45 -4.53 -5.38 -3.58
CA TYR A 45 -5.61 -4.51 -4.04
C TYR A 45 -5.09 -3.51 -5.09
N LEU A 46 -3.97 -2.87 -4.81
CA LEU A 46 -3.32 -1.90 -5.71
C LEU A 46 -2.87 -2.59 -7.00
N TYR A 47 -2.33 -3.80 -6.91
CA TYR A 47 -1.98 -4.64 -8.05
C TYR A 47 -3.19 -4.94 -8.95
N LYS A 48 -4.30 -5.42 -8.38
CA LYS A 48 -5.53 -5.71 -9.14
C LYS A 48 -6.09 -4.50 -9.89
N HIS A 49 -5.76 -3.30 -9.44
CA HIS A 49 -6.16 -2.05 -10.06
C HIS A 49 -5.07 -1.44 -10.94
N ASN A 50 -4.01 -2.21 -11.25
CA ASN A 50 -2.84 -1.78 -11.99
C ASN A 50 -2.23 -0.49 -11.42
N VAL A 51 -2.19 -0.32 -10.11
CA VAL A 51 -1.52 0.84 -9.49
C VAL A 51 -0.02 0.55 -9.31
N ILE A 52 0.36 -0.72 -9.13
CA ILE A 52 1.73 -1.21 -9.15
C ILE A 52 1.95 -2.10 -10.37
N GLY A 53 3.06 -1.89 -11.10
CA GLY A 53 3.48 -2.74 -12.20
C GLY A 53 3.88 -4.15 -11.70
N TYR A 54 3.84 -5.13 -12.60
CA TYR A 54 4.35 -6.47 -12.33
C TYR A 54 5.88 -6.39 -12.34
N ASP A 55 6.49 -6.17 -11.18
CA ASP A 55 7.92 -6.44 -11.02
C ASP A 55 8.15 -7.28 -9.76
N GLU A 56 8.89 -8.37 -9.92
CA GLU A 56 9.19 -9.33 -8.85
C GLU A 56 10.26 -8.79 -7.89
N ASP A 57 10.88 -7.65 -8.23
CA ASP A 57 12.04 -7.05 -7.57
C ASP A 57 11.71 -5.81 -6.71
N PHE A 58 10.56 -5.79 -6.01
CA PHE A 58 10.33 -4.77 -4.97
C PHE A 58 11.25 -5.04 -3.77
N THR A 59 12.43 -4.41 -3.76
CA THR A 59 13.54 -4.78 -2.85
C THR A 59 13.65 -3.99 -1.55
N ASP A 60 12.97 -2.85 -1.37
CA ASP A 60 13.14 -2.03 -0.16
C ASP A 60 11.81 -1.62 0.48
N PHE A 61 11.64 -2.05 1.73
CA PHE A 61 10.48 -1.80 2.59
C PHE A 61 10.98 -1.09 3.86
N ASP A 62 10.65 0.19 4.04
CA ASP A 62 11.09 0.96 5.23
C ASP A 62 9.92 1.14 6.20
N TYR A 63 10.02 0.52 7.38
CA TYR A 63 9.00 0.56 8.43
C TYR A 63 9.28 1.71 9.40
N ASN A 64 8.52 2.80 9.27
CA ASN A 64 8.43 3.78 10.35
C ASN A 64 7.20 3.46 11.22
N THR A 65 7.37 2.61 12.22
CA THR A 65 6.27 2.05 13.02
C THR A 65 5.98 2.87 14.26
N ASP A 66 4.90 3.66 14.20
CA ASP A 66 3.96 3.75 15.32
C ASP A 66 2.87 2.69 15.07
N LEU A 67 2.48 1.90 16.09
CA LEU A 67 1.57 0.74 15.90
C LEU A 67 0.19 1.11 15.32
N THR A 68 -0.17 2.38 15.31
CA THR A 68 -1.42 2.93 14.77
C THR A 68 -1.28 3.44 13.34
N ARG A 69 -0.05 3.64 12.83
CA ARG A 69 0.23 4.24 11.52
C ARG A 69 1.50 3.67 10.90
N CYS A 70 1.37 3.12 9.71
CA CYS A 70 2.50 2.72 8.88
C CYS A 70 2.50 3.51 7.58
N GLU A 71 3.67 3.99 7.18
CA GLU A 71 3.90 4.54 5.84
C GLU A 71 4.71 3.51 5.06
N VAL A 72 4.19 3.14 3.90
CA VAL A 72 4.83 2.18 3.02
C VAL A 72 5.22 2.90 1.74
N VAL A 73 6.52 2.87 1.44
CA VAL A 73 7.10 3.43 0.22
C VAL A 73 7.61 2.29 -0.64
N PHE A 74 7.14 2.21 -1.88
CA PHE A 74 7.72 1.35 -2.91
C PHE A 74 8.48 2.21 -3.90
N ARG A 75 9.70 1.78 -4.24
CA ARG A 75 10.52 2.39 -5.28
C ARG A 75 10.91 1.32 -6.27
N ASP A 76 10.40 1.45 -7.48
CA ASP A 76 10.84 0.70 -8.65
C ASP A 76 11.77 1.62 -9.45
N ALA A 77 13.06 1.30 -9.40
CA ALA A 77 14.11 2.08 -10.06
C ALA A 77 14.05 1.95 -11.59
N ASP A 78 13.53 0.84 -12.11
CA ASP A 78 13.51 0.52 -13.53
C ASP A 78 12.30 1.15 -14.21
N ALA A 79 11.12 1.12 -13.58
CA ALA A 79 9.93 1.83 -14.05
C ALA A 79 9.92 3.32 -13.67
N GLY A 80 10.87 3.77 -12.85
CA GLY A 80 10.87 5.12 -12.25
C GLY A 80 9.61 5.38 -11.42
N GLN A 81 9.06 4.34 -10.80
CA GLN A 81 7.80 4.39 -10.08
C GLN A 81 8.07 4.50 -8.57
N GLU A 82 7.60 5.59 -7.97
CA GLU A 82 7.51 5.73 -6.52
C GLU A 82 6.03 5.72 -6.11
N LEU A 83 5.68 4.82 -5.20
CA LEU A 83 4.37 4.72 -4.57
C LEU A 83 4.54 4.96 -3.08
N LEU A 84 3.75 5.85 -2.50
CA LEU A 84 3.67 6.05 -1.06
C LEU A 84 2.21 5.93 -0.63
N TYR A 85 1.94 5.07 0.35
CA TYR A 85 0.67 5.02 1.02
C TYR A 85 0.81 4.97 2.53
N LYS A 86 -0.23 5.42 3.21
CA LYS A 86 -0.38 5.34 4.66
C LYS A 86 -1.44 4.31 5.00
N LEU A 87 -1.17 3.49 6.00
CA LEU A 87 -2.10 2.53 6.58
C LEU A 87 -2.36 2.90 8.05
N GLU A 88 -3.63 3.04 8.42
CA GLU A 88 -4.07 3.46 9.76
C GLU A 88 -5.14 2.50 10.30
N GLU A 89 -4.95 1.98 11.52
CA GLU A 89 -5.95 1.17 12.22
C GLU A 89 -7.13 2.07 12.68
N ILE A 90 -8.37 1.69 12.34
CA ILE A 90 -9.61 2.44 12.65
C ILE A 90 -10.68 1.58 13.31
#